data_AF-A0A6U6CNS4-F1
#
_entry.id   AF-A0A6U6CNS4-F1
#
_cell.length_a   1.000
_cell.length_b   1.000
_cell.length_c   1.000
_cell.angle_alpha   90.00
_cell.angle_beta   90.00
_cell.angle_gamma   90.00
#
_symmetry.space_group_name_H-M   'P 1'
#
loop_
_entity.id
_entity.type
_entity.pdbx_description
1 polymer ?
#
loop_
_entity_poly.entity_id
_entity_poly.type
_entity_poly.pdbx_seq_one_letter_code
_entity_poly.pdbx_strand_id
1 'polypeptide(L)'
;PPDEFEGCGGGGSASVNIAPMLDGRCVLTYNWGDNFKIHMSEGSRVGGLIGSAPTPGSTRVLDRSTGRLVPCNPDRCRHGEALRDNNGDSDSSDVEGSDKVWVNRAPYLAFGGWAGAVSSQVSERRRKLTMDFLFFMSSREQSSLGVVPNATAPPGSFNGQDPFRSSHLDVEEWVARGYPEEGAERYRETIVASTRSQNVAVDIRFPEADAIERALGEEIHDYLIRVQNGTLPEDEEVRTRERRATANRVESRWRKTVTDFDTQRPEGTMALLEHYQRSLGIFAPEQNKHQIDNVRWYGWLLASIAVTTSLFFAGWVYQHRKERVIRASQPVFLLMICAGSLVMGAAIFPLGIDDSIASFDGCDIAW
;
A
#
# COMPACT_ATOMS: atom_id res chain seq x y z
N PRO A 1 -4.11 -6.68 -30.35
CA PRO A 1 -5.44 -7.14 -30.83
C PRO A 1 -6.49 -6.94 -29.73
N PRO A 2 -7.65 -6.34 -30.02
CA PRO A 2 -8.74 -6.15 -29.06
C PRO A 2 -9.36 -7.46 -28.51
N ASP A 3 -8.79 -8.62 -28.90
CA ASP A 3 -9.28 -9.96 -28.60
C ASP A 3 -8.31 -10.75 -27.68
N GLU A 4 -7.27 -10.12 -27.11
CA GLU A 4 -6.25 -10.82 -26.30
C GLU A 4 -6.63 -11.02 -24.82
N PHE A 5 -7.66 -10.33 -24.32
CA PHE A 5 -8.16 -10.47 -22.96
C PHE A 5 -9.68 -10.63 -22.97
N GLU A 6 -10.14 -11.88 -22.87
CA GLU A 6 -11.55 -12.23 -23.02
C GLU A 6 -12.32 -12.19 -21.67
N GLY A 7 -11.62 -12.02 -20.53
CA GLY A 7 -12.21 -11.73 -19.22
C GLY A 7 -11.41 -12.27 -18.03
N CYS A 8 -11.93 -12.11 -16.81
CA CYS A 8 -11.41 -12.77 -15.61
C CYS A 8 -12.31 -13.97 -15.25
N GLY A 9 -11.74 -15.15 -15.03
CA GLY A 9 -12.48 -16.33 -14.57
C GLY A 9 -11.59 -17.35 -13.86
N GLY A 10 -12.07 -17.93 -12.76
CA GLY A 10 -11.37 -18.99 -11.99
C GLY A 10 -11.36 -20.33 -12.72
N GLY A 11 -10.58 -21.29 -12.19
CA GLY A 11 -10.11 -22.54 -12.82
C GLY A 11 -11.11 -23.58 -13.35
N GLY A 12 -12.34 -23.20 -13.70
CA GLY A 12 -13.33 -24.04 -14.39
C GLY A 12 -13.36 -23.83 -15.92
N SER A 13 -14.33 -24.45 -16.59
CA SER A 13 -14.56 -24.31 -18.05
C SER A 13 -14.96 -22.91 -18.52
N ALA A 14 -15.08 -21.96 -17.59
CA ALA A 14 -15.37 -20.54 -17.83
C ALA A 14 -14.10 -19.66 -17.77
N SER A 15 -12.91 -20.26 -17.63
CA SER A 15 -11.62 -19.56 -17.68
C SER A 15 -11.32 -19.07 -19.10
N VAL A 16 -11.76 -17.85 -19.40
CA VAL A 16 -11.80 -17.32 -20.77
C VAL A 16 -10.38 -17.17 -21.38
N ASN A 17 -9.38 -16.85 -20.56
CA ASN A 17 -8.02 -16.57 -21.05
C ASN A 17 -7.13 -17.80 -21.24
N ILE A 18 -7.55 -19.00 -20.79
CA ILE A 18 -6.72 -20.20 -20.92
C ILE A 18 -7.02 -21.01 -22.18
N ALA A 19 -8.24 -20.92 -22.73
CA ALA A 19 -8.61 -21.69 -23.92
C ALA A 19 -7.66 -21.48 -25.12
N PRO A 20 -7.25 -20.24 -25.49
CA PRO A 20 -6.24 -20.04 -26.54
C PRO A 20 -4.87 -20.66 -26.23
N MET A 21 -4.47 -20.70 -24.95
CA MET A 21 -3.25 -21.39 -24.50
C MET A 21 -3.38 -22.91 -24.67
N LEU A 22 -4.52 -23.49 -24.28
CA LEU A 22 -4.81 -24.92 -24.43
C LEU A 22 -4.83 -25.36 -25.90
N ASP A 23 -5.30 -24.50 -26.79
CA ASP A 23 -5.28 -24.69 -28.24
C ASP A 23 -3.87 -24.59 -28.85
N GLY A 24 -2.86 -24.15 -28.08
CA GLY A 24 -1.51 -23.88 -28.56
C GLY A 24 -1.39 -22.62 -29.42
N ARG A 25 -2.35 -21.68 -29.32
CA ARG A 25 -2.33 -20.40 -30.06
C ARG A 25 -1.60 -19.28 -29.30
N CYS A 26 -1.48 -19.39 -27.99
CA CYS A 26 -0.78 -18.44 -27.13
C CYS A 26 0.45 -19.07 -26.49
N VAL A 27 1.55 -18.31 -26.38
CA VAL A 27 2.78 -18.72 -25.67
C VAL A 27 2.79 -18.32 -24.20
N LEU A 28 2.01 -17.29 -23.85
CA LEU A 28 1.90 -16.74 -22.51
C LEU A 28 0.45 -16.36 -22.23
N THR A 29 0.00 -16.64 -21.01
CA THR A 29 -1.30 -16.19 -20.50
C THR A 29 -1.12 -15.58 -19.12
N TYR A 30 -1.91 -14.55 -18.82
CA TYR A 30 -1.99 -13.94 -17.49
C TYR A 30 -3.28 -14.42 -16.85
N ASN A 31 -3.16 -15.23 -15.80
CA ASN A 31 -4.30 -15.89 -15.18
C ASN A 31 -4.13 -16.02 -13.66
N TRP A 32 -5.21 -16.40 -12.99
CA TRP A 32 -5.20 -16.81 -11.60
C TRP A 32 -4.32 -18.05 -11.44
N GLY A 33 -3.54 -18.10 -10.34
CA GLY A 33 -2.58 -19.17 -10.06
C GLY A 33 -3.22 -20.55 -9.87
N ASP A 34 -4.55 -20.60 -9.72
CA ASP A 34 -5.38 -21.78 -9.50
C ASP A 34 -5.66 -22.60 -10.79
N ASN A 35 -5.08 -22.21 -11.92
CA ASN A 35 -5.30 -22.86 -13.21
C ASN A 35 -4.24 -23.91 -13.57
N PHE A 36 -3.30 -24.23 -12.68
CA PHE A 36 -2.17 -25.09 -13.03
C PHE A 36 -2.59 -26.47 -13.55
N LYS A 37 -3.70 -27.07 -13.11
CA LYS A 37 -4.15 -28.37 -13.64
C LYS A 37 -4.74 -28.27 -15.03
N ILE A 38 -5.39 -27.16 -15.41
CA ILE A 38 -6.28 -27.14 -16.59
C ILE A 38 -5.56 -27.52 -17.89
N HIS A 39 -4.24 -27.32 -17.98
CA HIS A 39 -3.44 -27.75 -19.11
C HIS A 39 -3.37 -29.27 -19.32
N MET A 40 -3.69 -30.07 -18.31
CA MET A 40 -3.80 -31.53 -18.37
C MET A 40 -5.21 -32.01 -18.76
N SER A 41 -6.12 -31.12 -19.17
CA SER A 41 -7.44 -31.51 -19.66
C SER A 41 -7.38 -32.27 -20.98
N GLU A 42 -8.36 -33.15 -21.21
CA GLU A 42 -8.55 -33.79 -22.50
C GLU A 42 -8.67 -32.73 -23.62
N GLY A 43 -7.96 -32.94 -24.73
CA GLY A 43 -7.91 -32.01 -25.87
C GLY A 43 -6.90 -30.87 -25.77
N SER A 44 -6.23 -30.68 -24.62
CA SER A 44 -5.15 -29.71 -24.48
C SER A 44 -3.93 -30.09 -25.35
N ARG A 45 -3.44 -29.14 -26.15
CA ARG A 45 -2.21 -29.31 -26.97
C ARG A 45 -0.92 -29.04 -26.19
N VAL A 46 -1.04 -28.48 -24.99
CA VAL A 46 0.07 -28.07 -24.13
C VAL A 46 0.15 -28.90 -22.85
N GLY A 47 -0.49 -30.08 -22.84
CA GLY A 47 -0.45 -31.03 -21.74
C GLY A 47 0.99 -31.38 -21.35
N GLY A 48 1.33 -31.13 -20.08
CA GLY A 48 2.67 -31.29 -19.52
C GLY A 48 3.75 -30.34 -20.01
N LEU A 49 3.41 -29.32 -20.81
CA LEU A 49 4.35 -28.32 -21.33
C LEU A 49 4.23 -26.95 -20.63
N ILE A 50 3.28 -26.79 -19.72
CA ILE A 50 3.03 -25.53 -19.03
C ILE A 50 3.94 -25.37 -17.82
N GLY A 51 4.57 -24.19 -17.74
CA GLY A 51 5.20 -23.69 -16.53
C GLY A 51 4.44 -22.50 -15.94
N SER A 52 4.67 -22.24 -14.66
CA SER A 52 4.22 -21.03 -13.99
C SER A 52 5.42 -20.13 -13.70
N ALA A 53 5.18 -18.83 -13.65
CA ALA A 53 6.18 -17.84 -13.26
C ALA A 53 5.50 -16.74 -12.42
N PRO A 54 6.22 -16.08 -11.51
CA PRO A 54 5.71 -14.90 -10.83
C PRO A 54 5.31 -13.80 -11.82
N THR A 55 4.44 -12.88 -11.38
CA THR A 55 4.06 -11.73 -12.20
C THR A 55 5.29 -10.93 -12.65
N PRO A 56 5.28 -10.39 -13.88
CA PRO A 56 6.37 -9.55 -14.36
C PRO A 56 6.61 -8.38 -13.40
N GLY A 57 7.89 -8.09 -13.13
CA GLY A 57 8.28 -6.91 -12.36
C GLY A 57 8.56 -5.71 -13.26
N SER A 58 8.92 -4.60 -12.64
CA SER A 58 9.27 -3.36 -13.34
C SER A 58 10.76 -3.03 -13.20
N THR A 59 11.39 -2.65 -14.32
CA THR A 59 12.75 -2.09 -14.36
C THR A 59 12.81 -0.63 -13.94
N ARG A 60 11.64 0.02 -13.80
CA ARG A 60 11.51 1.41 -13.34
C ARG A 60 10.59 1.49 -12.13
N VAL A 61 10.98 2.28 -11.14
CA VAL A 61 10.20 2.51 -9.92
C VAL A 61 9.85 3.97 -9.77
N LEU A 62 8.77 4.25 -9.05
CA LEU A 62 8.35 5.62 -8.77
C LEU A 62 9.26 6.26 -7.71
N ASP A 63 9.97 7.32 -8.09
CA ASP A 63 10.62 8.19 -7.11
C ASP A 63 9.56 9.15 -6.53
N ARG A 64 9.20 8.96 -5.26
CA ARG A 64 8.14 9.74 -4.59
C ARG A 64 8.47 11.23 -4.47
N SER A 65 9.75 11.60 -4.44
CA SER A 65 10.16 13.00 -4.31
C SER A 65 9.92 13.78 -5.61
N THR A 66 10.25 13.16 -6.75
CA THR A 66 10.13 13.80 -8.07
C THR A 66 8.85 13.44 -8.81
N GLY A 67 8.18 12.35 -8.44
CA GLY A 67 7.03 11.78 -9.16
C GLY A 67 7.39 11.05 -10.46
N ARG A 68 8.68 10.94 -10.78
CA ARG A 68 9.16 10.36 -12.05
C ARG A 68 9.44 8.86 -11.88
N LEU A 69 9.26 8.11 -12.97
CA LEU A 69 9.73 6.74 -13.03
C LEU A 69 11.23 6.73 -13.29
N VAL A 70 12.01 6.19 -12.35
CA VAL A 70 13.47 6.11 -12.42
C VAL A 70 13.93 4.67 -12.53
N PRO A 71 15.12 4.37 -13.10
CA PRO A 71 15.64 3.01 -13.12
C PRO A 71 15.73 2.40 -11.72
N CYS A 72 15.36 1.13 -11.65
CA CYS A 72 15.50 0.31 -10.46
C CYS A 72 16.98 -0.04 -10.26
N ASN A 73 17.45 0.00 -9.03
CA ASN A 73 18.83 -0.37 -8.65
C ASN A 73 18.85 -0.88 -7.20
N PRO A 74 19.95 -1.47 -6.72
CA PRO A 74 20.03 -2.04 -5.36
C PRO A 74 19.72 -1.04 -4.24
N ASP A 75 20.06 0.24 -4.42
CA ASP A 75 19.85 1.28 -3.41
C ASP A 75 18.39 1.75 -3.33
N ARG A 76 17.69 1.81 -4.47
CA ARG A 76 16.29 2.28 -4.58
C ARG A 76 15.28 1.15 -4.42
N CYS A 77 15.62 -0.03 -4.94
CA CYS A 77 14.77 -1.21 -4.93
C CYS A 77 15.31 -2.21 -3.93
N ARG A 78 15.01 -1.98 -2.64
CA ARG A 78 15.43 -2.85 -1.53
C ARG A 78 15.11 -4.33 -1.77
N HIS A 79 13.98 -4.61 -2.41
CA HIS A 79 13.49 -5.96 -2.71
C HIS A 79 13.57 -6.30 -4.21
N GLY A 80 14.33 -5.53 -4.98
CA GLY A 80 14.56 -5.82 -6.39
C GLY A 80 15.54 -6.99 -6.57
N GLU A 81 15.40 -7.71 -7.67
CA GLU A 81 16.24 -8.84 -8.05
C GLU A 81 17.04 -8.49 -9.31
N ALA A 82 18.30 -8.91 -9.38
CA ALA A 82 19.05 -8.90 -10.63
C ALA A 82 18.55 -10.03 -11.53
N LEU A 83 18.04 -9.67 -12.69
CA LEU A 83 17.82 -10.62 -13.77
C LEU A 83 18.93 -10.44 -14.81
N ARG A 84 19.31 -11.53 -15.47
CA ARG A 84 20.17 -11.47 -16.65
C ARG A 84 19.37 -10.81 -17.78
N ASP A 85 19.94 -9.82 -18.44
CA ASP A 85 19.37 -9.29 -19.69
C ASP A 85 19.55 -10.32 -20.81
N ASN A 86 18.65 -11.29 -20.86
CA ASN A 86 18.57 -12.21 -21.98
C ASN A 86 17.75 -11.53 -23.09
N ASN A 87 18.30 -10.48 -23.69
CA ASN A 87 17.83 -9.97 -24.97
C ASN A 87 18.10 -11.03 -26.06
N GLY A 88 17.31 -12.11 -26.04
CA GLY A 88 17.15 -13.06 -27.15
C GLY A 88 18.14 -14.22 -27.28
N ASP A 89 19.18 -14.36 -26.46
CA ASP A 89 20.14 -15.47 -26.62
C ASP A 89 20.10 -16.43 -25.43
N SER A 90 19.53 -17.63 -25.67
CA SER A 90 19.28 -18.66 -24.67
C SER A 90 20.47 -19.60 -24.44
N ASP A 91 21.63 -19.34 -25.04
CA ASP A 91 22.75 -20.30 -25.04
C ASP A 91 24.12 -19.65 -24.79
N SER A 92 24.29 -18.97 -23.66
CA SER A 92 25.63 -18.64 -23.17
C SER A 92 25.73 -18.74 -21.64
N SER A 93 26.29 -19.86 -21.19
CA SER A 93 26.66 -20.07 -19.79
C SER A 93 27.81 -19.19 -19.32
N ASP A 94 28.60 -18.59 -20.22
CA ASP A 94 29.91 -18.03 -19.87
C ASP A 94 30.22 -16.68 -20.54
N VAL A 95 29.48 -15.63 -20.17
CA VAL A 95 29.90 -14.24 -20.44
C VAL A 95 29.94 -13.47 -19.12
N GLU A 96 31.12 -13.41 -18.52
CA GLU A 96 31.48 -12.37 -17.54
C GLU A 96 31.30 -11.01 -18.21
N GLY A 97 30.18 -10.35 -17.94
CA GLY A 97 29.86 -9.03 -18.50
C GLY A 97 28.40 -8.77 -18.86
N SER A 98 27.49 -9.75 -18.71
CA SER A 98 26.06 -9.53 -19.02
C SER A 98 25.46 -8.43 -18.13
N ASP A 99 24.97 -7.35 -18.76
CA ASP A 99 24.27 -6.24 -18.09
C ASP A 99 23.12 -6.80 -17.25
N LYS A 100 23.29 -6.79 -15.92
CA LYS A 100 22.24 -7.21 -15.00
C LYS A 100 21.18 -6.12 -14.95
N VAL A 101 19.94 -6.47 -15.28
CA VAL A 101 18.81 -5.56 -15.15
C VAL A 101 18.17 -5.78 -13.78
N TRP A 102 18.07 -4.71 -12.99
CA TRP A 102 17.41 -4.76 -11.70
C TRP A 102 15.90 -4.63 -11.88
N VAL A 103 15.14 -5.58 -11.32
CA VAL A 103 13.70 -5.65 -11.47
C VAL A 103 13.02 -5.64 -10.11
N ASN A 104 12.10 -4.71 -9.90
CA ASN A 104 11.24 -4.68 -8.73
C ASN A 104 9.97 -5.48 -9.00
N ARG A 105 9.78 -6.60 -8.29
CA ARG A 105 8.57 -7.44 -8.36
C ARG A 105 7.73 -7.23 -7.12
N ALA A 106 6.43 -7.02 -7.30
CA ALA A 106 5.46 -7.03 -6.22
C ALA A 106 4.43 -8.12 -6.51
N PRO A 107 4.68 -9.38 -6.10
CA PRO A 107 3.74 -10.47 -6.33
C PRO A 107 2.41 -10.13 -5.66
N TYR A 108 1.33 -10.16 -6.43
CA TYR A 108 -0.02 -10.00 -5.90
C TYR A 108 -0.61 -11.38 -5.61
N LEU A 109 -0.98 -11.64 -4.35
CA LEU A 109 -1.47 -12.97 -3.93
C LEU A 109 -2.92 -13.24 -4.30
N ALA A 110 -3.63 -12.26 -4.88
CA ALA A 110 -4.88 -12.44 -5.60
C ALA A 110 -5.92 -13.26 -4.79
N PHE A 111 -6.49 -12.61 -3.77
CA PHE A 111 -7.30 -13.14 -2.65
C PHE A 111 -6.54 -13.71 -1.46
N GLY A 112 -5.24 -14.02 -1.59
CA GLY A 112 -4.39 -14.43 -0.46
C GLY A 112 -4.92 -15.66 0.31
N GLY A 113 -5.78 -16.44 -0.36
CA GLY A 113 -6.44 -17.64 0.12
C GLY A 113 -7.92 -17.45 0.54
N TRP A 114 -8.67 -18.55 0.48
CA TRP A 114 -10.03 -18.64 0.99
C TRP A 114 -10.02 -18.80 2.52
N ALA A 115 -10.96 -18.13 3.20
CA ALA A 115 -11.12 -18.23 4.65
C ALA A 115 -12.51 -18.76 5.03
N GLY A 116 -12.56 -19.62 6.05
CA GLY A 116 -13.79 -20.06 6.70
C GLY A 116 -14.00 -19.31 8.01
N ALA A 117 -15.19 -18.73 8.21
CA ALA A 117 -15.55 -18.03 9.44
C ALA A 117 -16.88 -18.56 9.99
N VAL A 118 -17.05 -18.48 11.30
CA VAL A 118 -18.28 -18.86 11.99
C VAL A 118 -18.87 -17.64 12.68
N SER A 119 -20.13 -17.32 12.36
CA SER A 119 -20.83 -16.19 12.96
C SER A 119 -20.87 -16.30 14.48
N SER A 120 -20.65 -15.18 15.17
CA SER A 120 -20.80 -15.10 16.63
C SER A 120 -22.25 -15.18 17.11
N GLN A 121 -23.22 -15.06 16.20
CA GLN A 121 -24.65 -15.00 16.52
C GLN A 121 -25.33 -16.39 16.57
N VAL A 122 -24.63 -17.47 16.20
CA VAL A 122 -25.20 -18.82 16.22
C VAL A 122 -25.04 -19.49 17.58
N SER A 123 -25.91 -20.47 17.88
CA SER A 123 -25.80 -21.25 19.12
C SER A 123 -24.45 -21.96 19.24
N GLU A 124 -23.98 -22.15 20.47
CA GLU A 124 -22.68 -22.78 20.74
C GLU A 124 -22.53 -24.15 20.05
N ARG A 125 -23.60 -24.95 20.06
CA ARG A 125 -23.63 -26.25 19.35
C ARG A 125 -23.40 -26.09 17.85
N ARG A 126 -24.06 -25.12 17.20
CA ARG A 126 -23.87 -24.85 15.76
C ARG A 126 -22.47 -24.37 15.49
N ARG A 127 -21.95 -23.46 16.33
CA ARG A 127 -20.59 -22.95 16.22
C ARG A 127 -19.56 -24.08 16.26
N LYS A 128 -19.70 -25.01 17.21
CA LYS A 128 -18.83 -26.18 17.31
C LYS A 128 -18.92 -27.09 16.08
N LEU A 129 -20.14 -27.44 15.65
CA LEU A 129 -20.33 -28.29 14.47
C LEU A 129 -19.76 -27.66 13.19
N THR A 130 -19.93 -26.35 13.00
CA THR A 130 -19.35 -25.64 11.85
C THR A 130 -17.82 -25.63 11.94
N MET A 131 -17.24 -25.41 13.12
CA MET A 131 -15.78 -25.51 13.30
C MET A 131 -15.27 -26.92 13.02
N ASP A 132 -15.94 -27.96 13.52
CA ASP A 132 -15.58 -29.37 13.26
C ASP A 132 -15.61 -29.68 11.75
N PHE A 133 -16.62 -29.15 11.04
CA PHE A 133 -16.69 -29.28 9.57
C PHE A 133 -15.56 -28.54 8.86
N LEU A 134 -15.22 -27.31 9.26
CA LEU A 134 -14.10 -26.57 8.68
C LEU A 134 -12.76 -27.26 8.94
N PHE A 135 -12.57 -27.88 10.11
CA PHE A 135 -11.39 -28.70 10.39
C PHE A 135 -11.33 -29.95 9.53
N PHE A 136 -12.47 -30.63 9.33
CA PHE A 136 -12.56 -31.77 8.43
C PHE A 136 -12.21 -31.37 6.99
N MET A 137 -12.84 -30.33 6.44
CA MET A 137 -12.59 -29.86 5.07
C MET A 137 -11.15 -29.40 4.86
N SER A 138 -10.57 -28.74 5.87
CA SER A 138 -9.20 -28.30 5.81
C SER A 138 -8.20 -29.41 6.11
N SER A 139 -8.58 -30.61 6.58
CA SER A 139 -7.64 -31.71 6.88
C SER A 139 -6.78 -32.07 5.66
N ARG A 140 -5.59 -32.65 5.87
CA ARG A 140 -4.69 -33.01 4.77
C ARG A 140 -5.38 -33.92 3.76
N GLU A 141 -6.07 -34.93 4.26
CA GLU A 141 -6.73 -35.97 3.46
C GLU A 141 -7.84 -35.38 2.59
N GLN A 142 -8.66 -34.48 3.14
CA GLN A 142 -9.76 -33.87 2.38
C GLN A 142 -9.28 -32.77 1.44
N SER A 143 -8.44 -31.87 1.93
CA SER A 143 -8.00 -30.71 1.13
C SER A 143 -7.14 -31.11 -0.07
N SER A 144 -6.35 -32.19 0.04
CA SER A 144 -5.53 -32.67 -1.08
C SER A 144 -6.37 -33.19 -2.25
N LEU A 145 -7.61 -33.64 -2.02
CA LEU A 145 -8.52 -34.05 -3.10
C LEU A 145 -8.90 -32.88 -4.02
N GLY A 146 -8.98 -31.67 -3.47
CA GLY A 146 -9.31 -30.46 -4.22
C GLY A 146 -8.07 -29.74 -4.76
N VAL A 147 -7.00 -29.66 -3.97
CA VAL A 147 -5.80 -28.87 -4.31
C VAL A 147 -4.85 -29.64 -5.22
N VAL A 148 -4.72 -30.95 -5.03
CA VAL A 148 -3.88 -31.82 -5.86
C VAL A 148 -4.78 -32.91 -6.43
N PRO A 149 -5.72 -32.60 -7.34
CA PRO A 149 -6.58 -33.60 -7.95
C PRO A 149 -5.78 -34.47 -8.91
N ASN A 150 -6.30 -35.64 -9.31
CA ASN A 150 -5.67 -36.45 -10.34
C ASN A 150 -5.59 -35.66 -11.67
N ALA A 151 -4.44 -35.71 -12.35
CA ALA A 151 -4.21 -34.98 -13.60
C ALA A 151 -5.28 -35.32 -14.65
N THR A 152 -5.73 -36.58 -14.69
CA THR A 152 -6.76 -37.07 -15.63
C THR A 152 -8.20 -36.82 -15.19
N ALA A 153 -8.44 -36.15 -14.05
CA ALA A 153 -9.80 -35.88 -13.58
C ALA A 153 -10.55 -34.94 -14.56
N PRO A 154 -11.87 -35.05 -14.75
CA PRO A 154 -12.61 -34.15 -15.63
C PRO A 154 -12.44 -32.68 -15.23
N PRO A 155 -12.32 -31.72 -16.18
CA PRO A 155 -12.18 -30.29 -15.87
C PRO A 155 -13.26 -29.73 -14.94
N GLY A 156 -14.51 -30.21 -15.08
CA GLY A 156 -15.62 -29.80 -14.22
C GLY A 156 -15.63 -30.40 -12.80
N SER A 157 -14.64 -31.24 -12.46
CA SER A 157 -14.56 -31.89 -11.14
C SER A 157 -13.82 -31.07 -10.08
N PHE A 158 -13.23 -29.93 -10.46
CA PHE A 158 -12.54 -29.01 -9.56
C PHE A 158 -12.71 -27.56 -10.06
N ASN A 159 -12.56 -26.59 -9.16
CA ASN A 159 -12.76 -25.16 -9.47
C ASN A 159 -11.43 -24.37 -9.56
N GLY A 160 -10.30 -25.00 -9.24
CA GLY A 160 -8.97 -24.40 -9.23
C GLY A 160 -8.06 -25.04 -8.17
N GLN A 161 -6.75 -24.84 -8.25
CA GLN A 161 -5.77 -25.28 -7.25
C GLN A 161 -5.28 -24.11 -6.40
N ASP A 162 -5.73 -24.04 -5.14
CA ASP A 162 -5.27 -23.04 -4.18
C ASP A 162 -4.47 -23.70 -3.02
N PRO A 163 -3.13 -23.85 -3.14
CA PRO A 163 -2.32 -24.39 -2.06
C PRO A 163 -2.31 -23.51 -0.80
N PHE A 164 -3.00 -23.95 0.25
CA PHE A 164 -3.00 -23.31 1.57
C PHE A 164 -2.25 -24.09 2.67
N ARG A 165 -1.72 -25.28 2.36
CA ARG A 165 -0.90 -26.10 3.27
C ARG A 165 0.48 -26.33 2.68
N SER A 166 1.48 -26.46 3.55
CA SER A 166 2.83 -26.87 3.14
C SER A 166 2.87 -28.24 2.49
N SER A 167 2.00 -29.17 2.92
CA SER A 167 1.86 -30.49 2.30
C SER A 167 1.35 -30.43 0.85
N HIS A 168 0.64 -29.37 0.45
CA HIS A 168 0.20 -29.21 -0.95
C HIS A 168 1.35 -28.84 -1.90
N LEU A 169 2.51 -28.46 -1.36
CA LEU A 169 3.71 -28.10 -2.11
C LEU A 169 4.70 -29.27 -2.26
N ASP A 170 4.29 -30.47 -1.83
CA ASP A 170 5.07 -31.70 -1.96
C ASP A 170 4.98 -32.24 -3.39
N VAL A 171 6.06 -32.10 -4.15
CA VAL A 171 6.14 -32.46 -5.58
C VAL A 171 5.87 -33.95 -5.81
N GLU A 172 6.26 -34.82 -4.88
CA GLU A 172 6.03 -36.26 -5.01
C GLU A 172 4.53 -36.57 -5.03
N GLU A 173 3.72 -35.81 -4.29
CA GLU A 173 2.25 -35.95 -4.28
C GLU A 173 1.61 -35.55 -5.62
N TRP A 174 2.22 -34.60 -6.34
CA TRP A 174 1.79 -34.20 -7.68
C TRP A 174 2.21 -35.26 -8.70
N VAL A 175 3.46 -35.71 -8.67
CA VAL A 175 3.95 -36.76 -9.59
C VAL A 175 3.14 -38.05 -9.43
N ALA A 176 2.85 -38.46 -8.20
CA ALA A 176 2.00 -39.63 -7.91
C ALA A 176 0.58 -39.52 -8.48
N ARG A 177 0.11 -38.31 -8.76
CA ARG A 177 -1.20 -38.01 -9.36
C ARG A 177 -1.14 -37.71 -10.86
N GLY A 178 -0.01 -37.97 -11.50
CA GLY A 178 0.15 -37.94 -12.95
C GLY A 178 0.61 -36.59 -13.52
N TYR A 179 1.10 -35.67 -12.70
CA TYR A 179 1.69 -34.42 -13.19
C TYR A 179 3.17 -34.62 -13.55
N PRO A 180 3.69 -33.94 -14.58
CA PRO A 180 5.12 -33.93 -14.85
C PRO A 180 5.90 -33.31 -13.70
N GLU A 181 7.02 -33.93 -13.34
CA GLU A 181 7.89 -33.50 -12.24
C GLU A 181 8.40 -32.07 -12.45
N GLU A 182 8.98 -31.77 -13.61
CA GLU A 182 9.50 -30.42 -13.92
C GLU A 182 8.42 -29.33 -13.81
N GLY A 183 7.21 -29.61 -14.31
CA GLY A 183 6.09 -28.68 -14.21
C GLY A 183 5.67 -28.44 -12.76
N ALA A 184 5.56 -29.51 -11.97
CA ALA A 184 5.20 -29.43 -10.56
C ALA A 184 6.27 -28.71 -9.72
N GLU A 185 7.55 -28.91 -10.02
CA GLU A 185 8.66 -28.19 -9.39
C GLU A 185 8.60 -26.68 -9.66
N ARG A 186 8.42 -26.29 -10.93
CA ARG A 186 8.30 -24.88 -11.32
C ARG A 186 7.07 -24.21 -10.68
N TYR A 187 5.95 -24.94 -10.60
CA TYR A 187 4.75 -24.46 -9.92
C TYR A 187 5.00 -24.22 -8.42
N ARG A 188 5.61 -25.20 -7.72
CA ARG A 188 6.03 -25.06 -6.33
C ARG A 188 6.94 -23.84 -6.14
N GLU A 189 7.97 -23.71 -6.96
CA GLU A 189 8.93 -22.60 -6.88
C GLU A 189 8.26 -21.24 -7.06
N THR A 190 7.32 -21.13 -8.01
CA THR A 190 6.55 -19.92 -8.25
C THR A 190 5.71 -19.52 -7.05
N ILE A 191 5.01 -20.47 -6.43
CA ILE A 191 4.21 -20.21 -5.22
C ILE A 191 5.10 -19.80 -4.05
N VAL A 192 6.20 -20.53 -3.83
CA VAL A 192 7.14 -20.25 -2.73
C VAL A 192 7.79 -18.88 -2.91
N ALA A 193 8.23 -18.53 -4.13
CA ALA A 193 8.81 -17.23 -4.44
C ALA A 193 7.81 -16.09 -4.20
N SER A 194 6.56 -16.27 -4.63
CA SER A 194 5.50 -15.25 -4.48
C SER A 194 5.12 -15.05 -3.01
N THR A 195 4.90 -16.13 -2.27
CA THR A 195 4.44 -16.08 -0.87
C THR A 195 5.53 -15.67 0.13
N ARG A 196 6.81 -15.91 -0.19
CA ARG A 196 7.95 -15.50 0.66
C ARG A 196 8.52 -14.13 0.27
N SER A 197 8.03 -13.50 -0.78
CA SER A 197 8.50 -12.18 -1.19
C SER A 197 8.24 -11.14 -0.10
N GLN A 198 9.28 -10.38 0.26
CA GLN A 198 9.13 -9.25 1.19
C GLN A 198 8.41 -8.05 0.56
N ASN A 199 8.23 -8.06 -0.76
CA ASN A 199 7.50 -7.03 -1.50
C ASN A 199 6.12 -7.53 -1.96
N VAL A 200 5.60 -8.56 -1.31
CA VAL A 200 4.29 -9.14 -1.62
C VAL A 200 3.18 -8.11 -1.37
N ALA A 201 2.28 -7.97 -2.34
CA ALA A 201 1.07 -7.18 -2.21
C ALA A 201 -0.05 -8.09 -1.70
N VAL A 202 -0.50 -7.82 -0.47
CA VAL A 202 -1.62 -8.51 0.17
C VAL A 202 -2.92 -7.76 -0.10
N ASP A 203 -4.01 -8.52 -0.21
CA ASP A 203 -5.34 -7.98 -0.46
C ASP A 203 -5.84 -7.10 0.70
N ILE A 204 -6.79 -6.23 0.38
CA ILE A 204 -7.41 -5.34 1.36
C ILE A 204 -8.41 -6.15 2.20
N ARG A 205 -8.14 -6.30 3.51
CA ARG A 205 -8.92 -7.19 4.42
C ARG A 205 -9.68 -6.43 5.51
N PHE A 206 -10.21 -5.27 5.18
CA PHE A 206 -11.05 -4.47 6.07
C PHE A 206 -12.37 -4.09 5.37
N PRO A 207 -13.40 -3.63 6.10
CA PRO A 207 -14.66 -3.20 5.49
C PRO A 207 -14.45 -2.23 4.33
N GLU A 208 -15.35 -2.25 3.34
CA GLU A 208 -15.24 -1.47 2.10
C GLU A 208 -14.06 -1.81 1.17
N ALA A 209 -13.39 -2.95 1.38
CA ALA A 209 -12.33 -3.44 0.49
C ALA A 209 -12.75 -3.41 -0.99
N ASP A 210 -13.91 -3.96 -1.34
CA ASP A 210 -14.44 -3.96 -2.71
C ASP A 210 -14.59 -2.56 -3.31
N ALA A 211 -15.03 -1.58 -2.51
CA ALA A 211 -15.22 -0.21 -2.96
C ALA A 211 -13.86 0.49 -3.20
N ILE A 212 -12.90 0.23 -2.32
CA ILE A 212 -11.53 0.75 -2.39
C ILE A 212 -10.78 0.15 -3.59
N GLU A 213 -10.85 -1.17 -3.78
CA GLU A 213 -10.24 -1.88 -4.91
C GLU A 213 -10.88 -1.45 -6.23
N ARG A 214 -12.21 -1.30 -6.28
CA ARG A 214 -12.90 -0.77 -7.46
C ARG A 214 -12.45 0.64 -7.81
N ALA A 215 -12.34 1.53 -6.83
CA ALA A 215 -11.85 2.89 -7.06
C ALA A 215 -10.42 2.89 -7.61
N LEU A 216 -9.55 2.02 -7.10
CA LEU A 216 -8.19 1.85 -7.62
C LEU A 216 -8.21 1.35 -9.06
N GLY A 217 -8.98 0.30 -9.34
CA GLY A 217 -9.06 -0.35 -10.64
C GLY A 217 -9.59 0.57 -11.74
N GLU A 218 -10.68 1.29 -11.49
CA GLU A 218 -11.28 2.22 -12.46
C GLU A 218 -10.32 3.36 -12.82
N GLU A 219 -9.71 4.01 -11.83
CA GLU A 219 -8.82 5.15 -12.07
C GLU A 219 -7.54 4.76 -12.80
N ILE A 220 -6.99 3.57 -12.50
CA ILE A 220 -5.83 3.03 -13.21
C ILE A 220 -6.22 2.62 -14.63
N HIS A 221 -7.37 1.96 -14.81
CA HIS A 221 -7.87 1.56 -16.11
C HIS A 221 -8.02 2.77 -17.05
N ASP A 222 -8.69 3.83 -16.57
CA ASP A 222 -8.88 5.06 -17.35
C ASP A 222 -7.56 5.70 -17.76
N TYR A 223 -6.57 5.71 -16.86
CA TYR A 223 -5.22 6.18 -17.18
C TYR A 223 -4.57 5.32 -18.26
N LEU A 224 -4.61 3.99 -18.14
CA LEU A 224 -3.99 3.07 -19.08
C LEU A 224 -4.62 3.14 -20.47
N ILE A 225 -5.96 3.24 -20.56
CA ILE A 225 -6.67 3.41 -21.84
C ILE A 225 -6.26 4.70 -22.54
N ARG A 226 -6.13 5.81 -21.80
CA ARG A 226 -5.66 7.09 -22.36
C ARG A 226 -4.21 7.00 -22.87
N VAL A 227 -3.35 6.23 -22.21
CA VAL A 227 -1.98 5.95 -22.68
C VAL A 227 -2.00 5.08 -23.93
N GLN A 228 -2.77 3.99 -23.93
CA GLN A 228 -2.86 3.04 -25.04
C GLN A 228 -3.42 3.69 -26.31
N ASN A 229 -4.44 4.54 -26.18
CA ASN A 229 -5.05 5.26 -27.29
C ASN A 229 -4.24 6.49 -27.75
N GLY A 230 -3.09 6.78 -27.12
CA GLY A 230 -2.27 7.95 -27.44
C GLY A 230 -2.92 9.29 -27.08
N THR A 231 -4.02 9.29 -26.31
CA THR A 231 -4.68 10.51 -25.82
C THR A 231 -3.82 11.23 -24.79
N LEU A 232 -3.03 10.47 -24.03
CA LEU A 232 -1.97 10.99 -23.17
C LEU A 232 -0.66 11.06 -23.95
N PRO A 233 -0.07 12.26 -24.17
CA PRO A 233 1.21 12.40 -24.83
C PRO A 233 2.31 11.55 -24.19
N GLU A 234 3.32 11.20 -24.98
CA GLU A 234 4.51 10.45 -24.51
C GLU A 234 5.46 11.29 -23.66
N ASP A 235 5.15 12.57 -23.46
CA ASP A 235 5.90 13.48 -22.63
C ASP A 235 5.92 13.05 -21.15
N GLU A 236 7.12 12.93 -20.59
CA GLU A 236 7.32 12.41 -19.23
C GLU A 236 6.81 13.38 -18.15
N GLU A 237 6.82 14.69 -18.39
CA GLU A 237 6.29 15.68 -17.44
C GLU A 237 4.76 15.61 -17.41
N VAL A 238 4.13 15.53 -18.58
CA VAL A 238 2.68 15.32 -18.72
C VAL A 238 2.28 14.00 -18.04
N ARG A 239 2.95 12.89 -18.37
CA ARG A 239 2.67 11.58 -17.73
C ARG A 239 2.90 11.62 -16.22
N THR A 240 3.92 12.33 -15.73
CA THR A 240 4.17 12.50 -14.29
C THR A 240 3.04 13.24 -13.60
N ARG A 241 2.59 14.38 -14.16
CA ARG A 241 1.45 15.13 -13.62
C ARG A 241 0.18 14.30 -13.60
N GLU A 242 -0.08 13.55 -14.67
CA GLU A 242 -1.27 12.72 -14.81
C GLU A 242 -1.26 11.52 -13.87
N ARG A 243 -0.11 10.85 -13.68
CA ARG A 243 0.03 9.81 -12.65
C ARG A 243 -0.27 10.35 -11.25
N ARG A 244 0.22 11.55 -10.93
CA ARG A 244 -0.07 12.20 -9.64
C ARG A 244 -1.55 12.55 -9.51
N ALA A 245 -2.16 13.08 -10.57
CA ALA A 245 -3.59 13.37 -10.60
C ALA A 245 -4.43 12.10 -10.40
N THR A 246 -4.07 10.98 -11.05
CA THR A 246 -4.71 9.67 -10.84
C THR A 246 -4.57 9.20 -9.40
N ALA A 247 -3.37 9.28 -8.82
CA ALA A 247 -3.16 8.93 -7.41
C ALA A 247 -4.03 9.78 -6.47
N ASN A 248 -4.14 11.08 -6.71
CA ASN A 248 -4.98 11.98 -5.91
C ASN A 248 -6.48 11.65 -6.06
N ARG A 249 -6.95 11.25 -7.25
CA ARG A 249 -8.34 10.81 -7.44
C ARG A 249 -8.63 9.52 -6.69
N VAL A 250 -7.72 8.53 -6.76
CA VAL A 250 -7.81 7.30 -5.97
C VAL A 250 -7.88 7.64 -4.48
N GLU A 251 -6.95 8.46 -3.97
CA GLU A 251 -6.94 8.87 -2.56
C GLU A 251 -8.23 9.59 -2.15
N SER A 252 -8.72 10.51 -2.98
CA SER A 252 -9.98 11.22 -2.71
C SER A 252 -11.17 10.27 -2.65
N ARG A 253 -11.24 9.27 -3.54
CA ARG A 253 -12.31 8.26 -3.52
C ARG A 253 -12.20 7.36 -2.30
N TRP A 254 -10.99 6.93 -1.94
CA TRP A 254 -10.75 6.15 -0.72
C TRP A 254 -11.15 6.91 0.53
N ARG A 255 -10.73 8.19 0.66
CA ARG A 255 -11.12 9.05 1.78
C ARG A 255 -12.63 9.17 1.89
N LYS A 256 -13.32 9.39 0.75
CA LYS A 256 -14.77 9.43 0.72
C LYS A 256 -15.39 8.12 1.22
N THR A 257 -14.96 6.98 0.70
CA THR A 257 -15.44 5.66 1.15
C THR A 257 -15.23 5.45 2.65
N VAL A 258 -14.05 5.79 3.18
CA VAL A 258 -13.74 5.68 4.61
C VAL A 258 -14.64 6.61 5.44
N THR A 259 -14.80 7.87 5.05
CA THR A 259 -15.66 8.84 5.76
C THR A 259 -17.13 8.43 5.70
N ASP A 260 -17.63 8.00 4.54
CA ASP A 260 -19.01 7.53 4.38
C ASP A 260 -19.27 6.30 5.26
N PHE A 261 -18.30 5.38 5.37
CA PHE A 261 -18.40 4.21 6.24
C PHE A 261 -18.40 4.58 7.73
N ASP A 262 -17.48 5.45 8.16
CA ASP A 262 -17.36 5.84 9.57
C ASP A 262 -18.57 6.66 10.05
N THR A 263 -19.14 7.52 9.19
CA THR A 263 -20.32 8.35 9.54
C THR A 263 -21.63 7.57 9.66
N GLN A 264 -21.73 6.41 9.00
CA GLN A 264 -22.94 5.56 9.05
C GLN A 264 -22.99 4.67 10.30
N ARG A 265 -21.91 4.60 11.07
CA ARG A 265 -21.81 3.70 12.22
C ARG A 265 -22.19 4.41 13.53
N PRO A 266 -22.67 3.65 14.55
CA PRO A 266 -22.96 4.22 15.86
C PRO A 266 -21.76 4.95 16.48
N GLU A 267 -22.04 6.03 17.19
CA GLU A 267 -21.03 6.74 17.99
C GLU A 267 -20.32 5.77 18.96
N GLY A 268 -18.99 5.89 19.05
CA GLY A 268 -18.14 5.01 19.85
C GLY A 268 -17.67 3.74 19.13
N THR A 269 -18.03 3.54 17.86
CA THR A 269 -17.38 2.52 17.03
C THR A 269 -15.99 2.99 16.57
N MET A 270 -15.04 2.05 16.53
CA MET A 270 -13.68 2.29 16.06
C MET A 270 -13.68 2.71 14.59
N ALA A 271 -12.97 3.79 14.27
CA ALA A 271 -12.79 4.28 12.90
C ALA A 271 -12.10 3.22 12.03
N LEU A 272 -12.45 3.17 10.74
CA LEU A 272 -11.93 2.18 9.81
C LEU A 272 -10.40 2.23 9.70
N LEU A 273 -9.83 3.44 9.68
CA LEU A 273 -8.37 3.63 9.63
C LEU A 273 -7.68 3.07 10.87
N GLU A 274 -8.24 3.31 12.07
CA GLU A 274 -7.72 2.74 13.31
C GLU A 274 -7.80 1.21 13.28
N HIS A 275 -8.93 0.66 12.83
CA HIS A 275 -9.11 -0.78 12.69
C HIS A 275 -8.03 -1.40 11.78
N TYR A 276 -7.76 -0.76 10.64
CA TYR A 276 -6.74 -1.19 9.70
C TYR A 276 -5.31 -1.08 10.28
N GLN A 277 -4.97 0.03 10.91
CA GLN A 277 -3.65 0.19 11.54
C GLN A 277 -3.43 -0.83 12.67
N ARG A 278 -4.48 -1.18 13.41
CA ARG A 278 -4.43 -2.22 14.43
C ARG A 278 -4.28 -3.61 13.84
N SER A 279 -4.97 -3.92 12.73
CA SER A 279 -4.84 -5.23 12.06
C SER A 279 -3.44 -5.45 11.50
N LEU A 280 -2.76 -4.37 11.11
CA LEU A 280 -1.36 -4.37 10.69
C LEU A 280 -0.35 -4.32 11.86
N GLY A 281 -0.79 -4.09 13.09
CA GLY A 281 0.10 -3.92 14.24
C GLY A 281 0.93 -2.63 14.21
N ILE A 282 0.52 -1.63 13.42
CA ILE A 282 1.22 -0.33 13.25
C ILE A 282 0.49 0.85 13.91
N PHE A 283 -0.61 0.58 14.63
CA PHE A 283 -1.38 1.63 15.28
C PHE A 283 -0.54 2.38 16.32
N ALA A 284 -0.33 3.67 16.07
CA ALA A 284 0.20 4.61 17.02
C ALA A 284 -0.90 5.62 17.34
N PRO A 285 -1.33 5.77 18.61
CA PRO A 285 -2.30 6.79 18.96
C PRO A 285 -1.72 8.16 18.60
N GLU A 286 -2.52 9.04 17.98
CA GLU A 286 -2.10 10.41 17.75
C GLU A 286 -1.74 11.05 19.10
N GLN A 287 -0.45 11.31 19.30
CA GLN A 287 -0.01 12.08 20.44
C GLN A 287 -0.47 13.51 20.22
N ASN A 288 -1.44 13.95 21.03
CA ASN A 288 -1.82 15.35 21.09
C ASN A 288 -0.62 16.17 21.58
N LYS A 289 0.13 16.75 20.65
CA LYS A 289 1.29 17.63 20.94
C LYS A 289 0.86 19.03 21.40
N HIS A 290 -0.45 19.28 21.52
CA HIS A 290 -1.02 20.54 21.95
C HIS A 290 -0.90 20.71 23.48
N GLN A 291 0.34 20.92 23.95
CA GLN A 291 0.59 21.31 25.35
C GLN A 291 0.56 22.82 25.57
N ILE A 292 0.28 23.59 24.52
CA ILE A 292 0.37 25.05 24.52
C ILE A 292 -0.85 25.70 25.21
N ASP A 293 -2.03 25.07 25.21
CA ASP A 293 -3.26 25.68 25.78
C ASP A 293 -3.13 26.05 27.26
N ASN A 294 -2.57 25.17 28.08
CA ASN A 294 -2.40 25.46 29.51
C ASN A 294 -1.22 26.40 29.79
N VAL A 295 -0.21 26.44 28.92
CA VAL A 295 1.02 27.23 29.13
C VAL A 295 0.87 28.68 28.62
N ARG A 296 -0.05 28.93 27.68
CA ARG A 296 -0.33 30.26 27.10
C ARG A 296 -0.65 31.32 28.12
N TRP A 297 -1.51 31.02 29.08
CA TRP A 297 -1.91 31.99 30.09
C TRP A 297 -0.72 32.45 30.94
N TYR A 298 0.22 31.54 31.22
CA TYR A 298 1.48 31.90 31.89
C TYR A 298 2.38 32.75 30.99
N GLY A 299 2.45 32.45 29.68
CA GLY A 299 3.19 33.24 28.70
C GLY A 299 2.68 34.68 28.56
N TRP A 300 1.36 34.86 28.43
CA TRP A 300 0.75 36.19 28.35
C TRP A 300 0.87 36.99 29.65
N LEU A 301 0.78 36.31 30.80
CA LEU A 301 0.98 36.94 32.11
C LEU A 301 2.42 37.47 32.23
N LEU A 302 3.42 36.64 31.92
CA LEU A 302 4.83 37.03 31.97
C LEU A 302 5.16 38.14 30.97
N ALA A 303 4.61 38.08 29.74
CA ALA A 303 4.75 39.11 28.72
C ALA A 303 4.15 40.45 29.19
N SER A 304 2.95 40.42 29.78
CA SER A 304 2.28 41.61 30.31
C SER A 304 3.07 42.27 31.43
N ILE A 305 3.64 41.47 32.35
CA ILE A 305 4.52 41.97 33.42
C ILE A 305 5.77 42.62 32.81
N ALA A 306 6.41 41.99 31.82
CA ALA A 306 7.61 42.52 31.19
C ALA A 306 7.35 43.86 30.46
N VAL A 307 6.25 43.95 29.70
CA VAL A 307 5.87 45.16 28.95
C VAL A 307 5.50 46.31 29.89
N THR A 308 4.66 46.05 30.91
CA THR A 308 4.25 47.07 31.88
C THR A 308 5.43 47.59 32.70
N THR A 309 6.29 46.70 33.16
CA THR A 309 7.51 47.05 33.92
C THR A 309 8.47 47.87 33.07
N SER A 310 8.65 47.51 31.79
CA SER A 310 9.50 48.25 30.87
C SER A 310 8.99 49.67 30.61
N LEU A 311 7.68 49.84 30.37
CA LEU A 311 7.07 51.16 30.18
C LEU A 311 7.17 52.04 31.44
N PHE A 312 6.97 51.43 32.62
CA PHE A 312 7.13 52.12 33.89
C PHE A 312 8.55 52.66 34.08
N PHE A 313 9.57 51.81 33.88
CA PHE A 313 10.97 52.24 34.02
C PHE A 313 11.37 53.24 32.93
N ALA A 314 10.90 53.10 31.70
CA ALA A 314 11.14 54.08 30.65
C ALA A 314 10.56 55.46 31.00
N GLY A 315 9.33 55.51 31.51
CA GLY A 315 8.68 56.74 31.99
C GLY A 315 9.41 57.34 33.20
N TRP A 316 9.83 56.50 34.14
CA TRP A 316 10.56 56.93 35.34
C TRP A 316 11.94 57.53 34.98
N VAL A 317 12.69 56.88 34.08
CA VAL A 317 13.97 57.37 33.57
C VAL A 317 13.79 58.71 32.84
N TYR A 318 12.71 58.86 32.06
CA TYR A 318 12.41 60.11 31.37
C TYR A 318 12.13 61.26 32.36
N GLN A 319 11.35 61.01 33.41
CA GLN A 319 10.99 62.01 34.41
C GLN A 319 12.18 62.42 35.30
N HIS A 320 13.00 61.46 35.72
CA HIS A 320 14.10 61.68 36.67
C HIS A 320 15.46 61.88 35.98
N ARG A 321 15.51 62.10 34.65
CA ARG A 321 16.74 62.25 33.86
C ARG A 321 17.75 63.32 34.36
N LYS A 322 17.31 64.23 35.22
CA LYS A 322 18.15 65.29 35.82
C LYS A 322 18.83 64.84 37.12
N GLU A 323 18.41 63.73 37.72
CA GLU A 323 19.02 63.20 38.93
C GLU A 323 20.42 62.65 38.67
N ARG A 324 21.31 62.83 39.65
CA ARG A 324 22.73 62.50 39.54
C ARG A 324 22.97 61.02 39.20
N VAL A 325 22.14 60.13 39.75
CA VAL A 325 22.25 58.67 39.54
C VAL A 325 21.92 58.29 38.09
N ILE A 326 20.81 58.78 37.54
CA ILE A 326 20.37 58.46 36.17
C ILE A 326 21.28 59.12 35.13
N ARG A 327 21.81 60.30 35.44
CA ARG A 327 22.75 61.00 34.56
C ARG A 327 24.12 60.30 34.48
N ALA A 328 24.56 59.67 35.58
CA ALA A 328 25.78 58.86 35.59
C ALA A 328 25.64 57.57 34.77
N SER A 329 24.46 56.95 34.78
CA SER A 329 24.16 55.71 34.05
C SER A 329 23.77 55.91 32.57
N GLN A 330 23.87 57.13 32.05
CA GLN A 330 23.50 57.50 30.67
C GLN A 330 22.01 57.22 30.34
N PRO A 331 21.13 58.25 30.36
CA PRO A 331 19.69 58.09 30.14
C PRO A 331 19.31 57.39 28.82
N VAL A 332 20.11 57.60 27.76
CA VAL A 332 19.90 56.97 26.45
C VAL A 332 20.11 55.45 26.50
N PHE A 333 21.11 54.99 27.26
CA PHE A 333 21.40 53.57 27.42
C PHE A 333 20.29 52.85 28.19
N LEU A 334 19.78 53.47 29.26
CA LEU A 334 18.66 52.93 30.04
C LEU A 334 17.36 52.83 29.23
N LEU A 335 17.08 53.83 28.39
CA LEU A 335 15.91 53.79 27.49
C LEU A 335 16.04 52.71 26.41
N MET A 336 17.25 52.46 25.89
CA MET A 336 17.52 51.36 24.96
C MET A 336 17.27 49.98 25.60
N ILE A 337 17.68 49.76 26.84
CA ILE A 337 17.40 48.50 27.55
C ILE A 337 15.90 48.29 27.72
N CYS A 338 15.16 49.34 28.13
CA CYS A 338 13.71 49.26 28.26
C CYS A 338 13.05 48.95 26.90
N ALA A 339 13.47 49.62 25.82
CA ALA A 339 12.98 49.35 24.47
C ALA A 339 13.25 47.90 24.03
N GLY A 340 14.43 47.36 24.30
CA GLY A 340 14.77 45.95 24.02
C GLY A 340 13.89 44.97 24.78
N SER A 341 13.67 45.20 26.07
CA SER A 341 12.78 44.37 26.90
C SER A 341 11.31 44.48 26.47
N LEU A 342 10.88 45.66 25.98
CA LEU A 342 9.53 45.86 25.45
C LEU A 342 9.30 45.04 24.18
N VAL A 343 10.23 45.10 23.22
CA VAL A 343 10.14 44.34 21.97
C VAL A 343 10.14 42.84 22.23
N MET A 344 11.03 42.36 23.11
CA MET A 344 11.10 40.94 23.46
C MET A 344 9.82 40.46 24.18
N GLY A 345 9.31 41.25 25.14
CA GLY A 345 8.06 40.93 25.83
C GLY A 345 6.84 40.96 24.89
N ALA A 346 6.80 41.93 23.98
CA ALA A 346 5.72 42.07 23.01
C ALA A 346 5.69 40.94 21.98
N ALA A 347 6.83 40.34 21.63
CA ALA A 347 6.92 39.22 20.68
C ALA A 347 6.26 37.92 21.19
N ILE A 348 6.04 37.78 22.50
CA ILE A 348 5.38 36.60 23.09
C ILE A 348 3.88 36.57 22.76
N PHE A 349 3.24 37.72 22.54
CA PHE A 349 1.82 37.78 22.18
C PHE A 349 1.52 37.15 20.81
N PRO A 350 2.18 37.53 19.70
CA PRO A 350 1.95 36.89 18.40
C PRO A 350 2.40 35.42 18.38
N LEU A 351 3.47 35.07 19.09
CA LEU A 351 3.89 33.65 19.23
C LEU A 351 2.89 32.79 20.02
N GLY A 352 2.01 33.43 20.80
CA GLY A 352 0.94 32.76 21.53
C GLY A 352 -0.38 32.64 20.75
N ILE A 353 -0.44 33.12 19.50
CA ILE A 353 -1.58 32.94 18.60
C ILE A 353 -1.33 31.65 17.81
N ASP A 354 -2.28 30.72 17.89
CA ASP A 354 -2.22 29.40 17.28
C ASP A 354 -3.64 29.03 16.80
N ASP A 355 -3.78 27.92 16.09
CA ASP A 355 -4.97 27.44 15.39
C ASP A 355 -6.22 27.26 16.29
N SER A 356 -6.06 27.36 17.61
CA SER A 356 -7.16 27.36 18.58
C SER A 356 -7.83 28.73 18.81
N ILE A 357 -7.25 29.83 18.34
CA ILE A 357 -7.82 31.20 18.42
C ILE A 357 -8.10 31.80 17.03
N ALA A 358 -7.33 31.44 16.02
CA ALA A 358 -7.51 31.91 14.65
C ALA A 358 -7.91 30.76 13.72
N SER A 359 -8.79 31.02 12.75
CA SER A 359 -9.14 30.05 11.72
C SER A 359 -7.91 29.69 10.88
N PHE A 360 -7.87 28.47 10.32
CA PHE A 360 -6.80 28.01 9.41
C PHE A 360 -6.44 29.06 8.33
N ASP A 361 -7.44 29.69 7.70
CA ASP A 361 -7.22 30.76 6.71
C ASP A 361 -6.47 31.99 7.25
N GLY A 362 -6.53 32.26 8.56
CA GLY A 362 -5.85 33.38 9.22
C GLY A 362 -4.40 33.05 9.62
N CYS A 363 -4.11 31.78 9.91
CA CYS A 363 -2.77 31.31 10.23
C CYS A 363 -1.91 31.12 8.95
N ASP A 364 -2.52 30.69 7.84
CA ASP A 364 -1.83 30.52 6.55
C ASP A 364 -1.42 31.86 5.89
N ILE A 365 -2.09 32.97 6.21
CA ILE A 365 -1.72 34.30 5.71
C ILE A 365 -0.50 34.87 6.46
N ALA A 366 -0.17 34.34 7.65
CA ALA A 366 0.88 34.84 8.53
C ALA A 366 2.24 34.14 8.37
N TRP A 367 2.33 33.13 7.49
CA TRP A 367 3.56 32.37 7.18
C TRP A 367 4.20 32.74 5.84
#